data_AF-A0A498QNK7-F1
#
_entry.id   AF-A0A498QNK7-F1
#
_cell.length_a   1.000
_cell.length_b   1.000
_cell.length_c   1.000
_cell.angle_alpha   90.00
_cell.angle_beta   90.00
_cell.angle_gamma   90.00
#
_symmetry.space_group_name_H-M   'P 1'
#
loop_
_entity.id
_entity.type
_entity.pdbx_description
1 polymer ?
#
loop_
_entity_poly.entity_id
_entity_poly.type
_entity_poly.pdbx_seq_one_letter_code
_entity_poly.pdbx_strand_id
1 'polypeptide(L)'
;MSKEERRRLAISELQKICPSFPDDPKITKVFRWDRAINLQSPGQFVAIQDLLDNHMNDVAGLYLAGEYLFPIACTEGALATGKKAAETVIDDLARAG
;
A
#
# COMPACT_ATOMS: atom_id res chain seq x y z
N MET A 1 -21.09 -6.23 -5.13
CA MET A 1 -20.67 -6.67 -6.48
C MET A 1 -19.97 -8.02 -6.40
N SER A 2 -20.56 -9.05 -7.01
CA SER A 2 -20.01 -10.41 -7.07
C SER A 2 -18.81 -10.51 -8.02
N LYS A 3 -18.04 -11.62 -7.98
CA LYS A 3 -16.89 -11.84 -8.88
C LYS A 3 -17.31 -11.87 -10.35
N GLU A 4 -18.38 -12.59 -10.66
CA GLU A 4 -18.94 -12.72 -12.02
C GLU A 4 -19.42 -11.36 -12.55
N GLU A 5 -20.05 -10.57 -11.68
CA GLU A 5 -20.49 -9.23 -12.05
C GLU A 5 -19.31 -8.30 -12.37
N ARG A 6 -18.21 -8.34 -11.60
CA ARG A 6 -17.00 -7.54 -11.92
C ARG A 6 -16.41 -7.95 -13.25
N ARG A 7 -16.31 -9.26 -13.48
CA ARG A 7 -15.77 -9.83 -14.71
C ARG A 7 -16.55 -9.33 -15.92
N ARG A 8 -17.88 -9.48 -15.89
CA ARG A 8 -18.78 -9.05 -16.97
C ARG A 8 -18.65 -7.56 -17.24
N LEU A 9 -18.66 -6.72 -16.20
CA LEU A 9 -18.53 -5.27 -16.35
C LEU A 9 -17.18 -4.87 -16.96
N ALA A 10 -16.07 -5.42 -16.46
CA ALA A 10 -14.74 -5.12 -16.98
C ALA A 10 -14.58 -5.52 -18.47
N ILE A 11 -15.11 -6.69 -18.87
CA ILE A 11 -15.12 -7.12 -20.27
C ILE A 11 -15.94 -6.16 -21.13
N SER A 12 -17.13 -5.76 -20.66
CA SER A 12 -17.99 -4.85 -21.41
C SER A 12 -17.38 -3.46 -21.63
N GLU A 13 -16.57 -2.95 -20.69
CA GLU A 13 -15.83 -1.70 -20.88
C GLU A 13 -14.71 -1.86 -21.92
N LEU A 14 -14.01 -2.99 -21.90
CA LEU A 14 -12.96 -3.27 -22.89
C LEU A 14 -13.52 -3.39 -24.30
N GLN A 15 -14.70 -3.99 -24.46
CA GLN A 15 -15.38 -4.12 -25.76
C GLN A 15 -15.77 -2.77 -26.39
N LYS A 16 -15.94 -1.71 -25.60
CA LYS A 16 -16.15 -0.35 -26.15
C LYS A 16 -14.93 0.17 -26.90
N ILE A 17 -13.74 -0.27 -26.50
CA ILE A 17 -12.45 0.12 -27.09
C ILE A 17 -12.02 -0.90 -28.16
N CYS A 18 -12.28 -2.19 -27.92
CA CYS A 18 -11.97 -3.31 -28.80
C CYS A 18 -13.23 -4.15 -29.05
N PRO A 19 -14.07 -3.80 -30.04
CA PRO A 19 -15.36 -4.48 -30.27
C PRO A 19 -15.25 -5.96 -30.62
N SER A 20 -14.09 -6.43 -31.10
CA SER A 20 -13.83 -7.85 -31.39
C SER A 20 -13.39 -8.65 -30.15
N PHE A 21 -13.25 -8.02 -28.98
CA PHE A 21 -12.88 -8.70 -27.76
C PHE A 21 -14.01 -9.67 -27.30
N PRO A 22 -13.69 -10.93 -26.95
CA PRO A 22 -14.71 -11.94 -26.68
C PRO A 22 -15.44 -11.70 -25.36
N ASP A 23 -16.71 -12.10 -25.31
CA ASP A 23 -17.54 -12.09 -24.09
C ASP A 23 -16.99 -13.04 -23.01
N ASP A 24 -16.33 -14.12 -23.43
CA ASP A 24 -15.73 -15.13 -22.57
C ASP A 24 -14.25 -15.38 -22.92
N PRO A 25 -13.32 -14.57 -22.40
CA PRO A 25 -11.89 -14.78 -22.61
C PRO A 25 -11.43 -16.12 -22.03
N LYS A 26 -10.59 -16.85 -22.78
CA LYS A 26 -10.05 -18.17 -22.38
C LYS A 26 -9.41 -18.17 -21.00
N ILE A 27 -8.84 -17.04 -20.57
CA ILE A 27 -8.27 -16.87 -19.25
C ILE A 27 -8.80 -15.58 -18.66
N THR A 28 -9.38 -15.67 -17.46
CA THR A 28 -9.70 -14.50 -16.65
C THR A 28 -9.40 -14.81 -15.19
N LYS A 29 -8.59 -13.96 -14.55
CA LYS A 29 -8.36 -14.03 -13.10
C LYS A 29 -8.88 -12.75 -12.47
N VAL A 30 -9.75 -12.90 -11.48
CA VAL A 30 -10.34 -11.79 -10.74
C VAL A 30 -9.93 -11.93 -9.29
N PHE A 31 -9.21 -10.93 -8.80
CA PHE A 31 -8.77 -10.83 -7.43
C PHE A 31 -9.44 -9.62 -6.77
N ARG A 32 -9.62 -9.69 -5.45
CA ARG A 32 -10.11 -8.58 -4.65
C ARG A 32 -9.21 -8.41 -3.45
N TRP A 33 -8.79 -7.18 -3.25
CA TRP A 33 -8.12 -6.73 -2.06
C TRP A 33 -9.05 -5.71 -1.39
N ASP A 34 -9.52 -6.02 -0.19
CA ASP A 34 -10.38 -5.09 0.55
C ASP A 34 -9.61 -3.84 1.00
N ARG A 35 -8.29 -3.95 1.15
CA ARG A 35 -7.36 -2.86 1.41
C ARG A 35 -6.11 -3.06 0.55
N ALA A 36 -6.11 -2.48 -0.64
CA ALA A 36 -4.96 -2.52 -1.56
C ALA A 36 -4.22 -1.19 -1.64
N ILE A 37 -4.92 -0.08 -1.38
CA ILE A 37 -4.38 1.27 -1.51
C ILE A 37 -4.48 1.96 -0.15
N ASN A 38 -3.37 2.47 0.32
CA ASN A 38 -3.32 3.47 1.38
C ASN A 38 -4.06 4.72 0.90
N LEU A 39 -5.23 4.97 1.47
CA LEU A 39 -5.92 6.22 1.22
C LEU A 39 -5.10 7.37 1.81
N GLN A 40 -5.16 8.52 1.14
CA GLN A 40 -4.58 9.77 1.61
C GLN A 40 -5.70 10.73 1.96
N SER A 41 -6.20 10.59 3.18
CA SER A 41 -7.27 11.47 3.66
C SER A 41 -6.75 12.89 3.88
N PRO A 42 -7.61 13.92 3.76
CA PRO A 42 -7.22 15.29 4.10
C PRO A 42 -6.58 15.37 5.50
N GLY A 43 -5.46 16.08 5.61
CA GLY A 43 -4.69 16.23 6.86
C GLY A 43 -3.69 15.11 7.14
N GLN A 44 -3.74 13.98 6.43
CA GLN A 44 -2.84 12.85 6.66
C GLN A 44 -1.37 13.20 6.46
N PHE A 45 -1.03 14.01 5.45
CA PHE A 45 0.36 14.43 5.23
C PHE A 45 0.94 15.16 6.46
N VAL A 46 0.18 16.11 7.03
CA VAL A 46 0.59 16.87 8.21
C VAL A 46 0.75 15.93 9.41
N ALA A 47 -0.19 15.01 9.61
CA ALA A 47 -0.13 14.05 10.71
C ALA A 47 1.06 13.07 10.58
N ILE A 48 1.38 12.61 9.37
CA ILE A 48 2.55 11.74 9.14
C ILE A 48 3.85 12.53 9.33
N GLN A 49 3.91 13.79 8.90
CA GLN A 49 5.10 14.61 9.12
C GLN A 49 5.35 14.83 10.62
N ASP A 50 4.30 15.16 11.37
CA ASP A 50 4.36 15.30 12.83
C ASP A 50 4.79 13.99 13.53
N LEU A 51 4.24 12.85 13.11
CA LEU A 51 4.68 11.53 13.57
C LEU A 51 6.18 11.31 13.33
N LEU A 52 6.64 11.57 12.11
CA LEU A 52 8.03 11.34 11.70
C LEU A 52 9.02 12.23 12.46
N ASP A 53 8.66 13.49 12.69
CA ASP A 53 9.53 14.48 13.31
C ASP A 53 9.55 14.37 14.83
N ASN A 54 8.42 14.01 15.45
CA ASN A 54 8.23 14.16 16.90
C ASN A 54 7.95 12.86 17.66
N HIS A 55 7.38 11.83 17.02
CA HIS A 55 6.72 10.72 17.75
C HIS A 55 7.21 9.31 17.38
N MET A 56 8.17 9.17 16.45
CA MET A 56 8.65 7.86 15.98
C MET A 56 9.22 6.96 17.08
N ASN A 57 9.70 7.53 18.19
CA ASN A 57 10.39 6.81 19.25
C ASN A 57 9.69 6.94 20.62
N ASP A 58 8.45 7.44 20.66
CA ASP A 58 7.71 7.66 21.91
C ASP A 58 7.40 6.34 22.65
N VAL A 59 7.38 5.23 21.93
CA VAL A 59 7.16 3.89 22.46
C VAL A 59 8.42 3.06 22.27
N ALA A 60 9.13 2.80 23.38
CA ALA A 60 10.34 2.00 23.36
C ALA A 60 10.08 0.60 22.78
N GLY A 61 10.92 0.18 21.82
CA GLY A 61 10.83 -1.11 21.15
C GLY A 61 9.77 -1.20 20.03
N LEU A 62 9.10 -0.10 19.69
CA LEU A 62 8.18 -0.04 18.54
C LEU A 62 8.83 0.69 17.37
N TYR A 63 8.90 0.02 16.22
CA TYR A 63 9.47 0.59 14.98
C TYR A 63 8.46 0.47 13.85
N LEU A 64 8.04 1.61 13.31
CA LEU A 64 7.02 1.67 12.26
C LEU A 64 7.66 1.64 10.87
N ALA A 65 7.00 0.94 9.94
CA ALA A 65 7.40 0.84 8.55
C ALA A 65 6.18 0.72 7.63
N GLY A 66 6.38 0.96 6.32
CA GLY A 66 5.38 0.79 5.28
C GLY A 66 4.87 2.07 4.64
N GLU A 67 3.93 1.92 3.70
CA GLU A 67 3.49 2.96 2.78
C GLU A 67 2.65 4.07 3.42
N TYR A 68 2.27 3.94 4.69
CA TYR A 68 1.66 5.06 5.42
C TYR A 68 2.68 6.12 5.85
N LEU A 69 3.96 5.75 5.96
CA LEU A 69 5.05 6.66 6.31
C LEU A 69 5.67 7.36 5.09
N PHE A 70 5.25 6.97 3.89
CA PHE A 70 5.74 7.53 2.64
C PHE A 70 4.55 7.95 1.77
N PRO A 71 4.34 9.24 1.48
CA PRO A 71 3.16 9.75 0.75
C PRO A 71 3.05 9.30 -0.70
N ILE A 72 3.85 8.33 -1.16
CA ILE A 72 3.71 7.74 -2.48
C ILE A 72 3.63 6.22 -2.26
N ALA A 73 2.51 5.63 -2.64
CA ALA A 73 2.34 4.17 -2.59
C ALA A 73 3.25 3.52 -3.63
N CYS A 74 4.36 2.95 -3.18
CA CYS A 74 5.28 2.21 -4.03
C CYS A 74 6.09 1.20 -3.23
N THR A 75 6.53 0.14 -3.93
CA THR A 75 7.32 -0.93 -3.35
C THR A 75 8.66 -0.42 -2.82
N GLU A 76 9.27 0.54 -3.50
CA GLU A 76 10.52 1.19 -3.10
C GLU A 76 10.36 1.96 -1.78
N GLY A 77 9.24 2.67 -1.60
CA GLY A 77 8.93 3.38 -0.36
C GLY A 77 8.69 2.43 0.81
N ALA A 78 7.94 1.35 0.58
CA ALA A 78 7.75 0.29 1.57
C ALA A 78 9.09 -0.35 1.99
N LEU A 79 9.96 -0.63 1.02
CA LEU A 79 11.28 -1.20 1.28
C LEU A 79 12.18 -0.21 2.05
N ALA A 80 12.22 1.05 1.64
CA ALA A 80 13.05 2.07 2.27
C ALA A 80 12.66 2.30 3.74
N THR A 81 11.36 2.40 4.02
CA THR A 81 10.85 2.55 5.39
C THR A 81 11.11 1.30 6.24
N GLY A 82 10.96 0.11 5.67
CA GLY A 82 11.31 -1.15 6.35
C GLY A 82 12.80 -1.27 6.67
N LYS A 83 13.67 -0.90 5.73
CA LYS A 83 15.12 -0.85 5.94
C LYS A 83 15.48 0.11 7.08
N LYS A 84 14.94 1.34 7.04
CA LYS A 84 15.18 2.33 8.08
C LYS A 84 14.77 1.82 9.46
N ALA A 85 13.58 1.23 9.57
CA ALA A 85 13.10 0.66 10.84
C ALA A 85 14.04 -0.45 11.36
N ALA A 86 14.54 -1.32 10.47
CA ALA A 86 15.49 -2.37 10.85
C ALA A 86 16.85 -1.80 11.29
N GLU A 87 17.36 -0.76 10.63
CA GLU A 87 18.58 -0.06 11.03
C GLU A 87 18.42 0.57 12.43
N THR A 88 17.27 1.20 12.73
CA THR A 88 16.99 1.76 14.06
C THR A 88 16.99 0.68 15.15
N VAL A 89 16.40 -0.50 14.87
CA VAL A 89 16.43 -1.64 15.82
C VAL A 89 17.87 -2.03 16.16
N ILE A 90 18.73 -2.13 15.14
CA ILE A 90 20.13 -2.52 15.33
C ILE A 90 20.86 -1.49 16.20
N ASP A 91 20.66 -0.20 15.93
CA ASP A 91 21.27 0.89 16.68
C ASP A 91 20.83 0.91 18.15
N ASP A 92 19.56 0.67 18.42
CA ASP A 92 19.03 0.64 19.80
C ASP A 92 19.55 -0.56 20.57
N LEU A 93 19.61 -1.74 19.95
CA LEU A 93 20.19 -2.93 20.55
C LEU A 93 21.68 -2.74 20.87
N ALA A 94 22.42 -2.07 19.99
CA ALA A 94 23.84 -1.76 20.21
C ALA A 94 24.08 -0.79 21.37
N ARG A 95 23.11 0.10 21.69
CA ARG A 95 23.19 1.04 22.82
C ARG A 95 22.71 0.43 24.14
N ALA A 96 21.93 -0.64 24.08
CA ALA A 96 21.36 -1.31 25.25
C ALA A 96 22.29 -2.36 25.87
N GLY A 97 23.33 -2.80 25.15
CA GLY A 97 24.38 -3.71 25.63
C GLY A 97 25.61 -2.98 26.15
#